data_AF-A0A0J1HB68-F1
#
_entry.id   AF-A0A0J1HB68-F1
#
_cell.length_a   1.000
_cell.length_b   1.000
_cell.length_c   1.000
_cell.angle_alpha   90.00
_cell.angle_beta   90.00
_cell.angle_gamma   90.00
#
_symmetry.space_group_name_H-M   'P 1'
#
loop_
_entity.id
_entity.type
_entity.pdbx_description
1 polymer ?
#
loop_
_entity_poly.entity_id
_entity_poly.type
_entity_poly.pdbx_seq_one_letter_code
_entity_poly.pdbx_strand_id
1 'polypeptide(L)' 'MKKMNSAYRLQIIKEVAMRRRLTSDGDPMACHISQLLESRNHVEQRSEQRFTNCHYDPDIGGWVSNLWDVKK' A
#
# COMPACT_ATOMS: atom_id res chain seq x y z
N MET A 1 20.70 14.91 35.58
CA MET A 1 19.55 13.99 35.40
C MET A 1 18.51 14.72 34.55
N LYS A 2 18.11 14.15 33.40
CA LYS A 2 17.07 14.79 32.55
C LYS A 2 15.81 14.92 33.41
N LYS A 3 15.41 16.16 33.70
CA LYS A 3 14.18 16.43 34.46
C LYS A 3 13.02 15.80 33.70
N MET A 4 12.13 15.13 34.42
CA MET A 4 11.02 14.36 33.87
C MET A 4 9.92 15.28 33.29
N ASN A 5 10.28 16.06 32.26
CA ASN A 5 9.42 16.99 31.53
C ASN A 5 8.34 16.21 30.76
N SER A 6 7.14 16.78 30.64
CA SER A 6 6.01 16.22 29.90
C SER A 6 6.40 15.75 28.49
N ALA A 7 7.14 16.57 27.73
CA ALA A 7 7.61 16.19 26.39
C ALA A 7 8.53 14.95 26.41
N TYR A 8 9.42 14.85 27.40
CA TYR A 8 10.31 13.71 27.55
C TYR A 8 9.53 12.44 27.95
N ARG A 9 8.53 12.56 28.84
CA ARG A 9 7.63 11.44 29.18
C ARG A 9 6.90 10.92 27.95
N LEU A 10 6.37 11.82 27.12
CA LEU A 10 5.70 11.45 25.86
C LEU A 10 6.65 10.78 24.87
N GLN A 11 7.91 11.23 24.78
CA GLN A 11 8.92 10.59 23.94
C GLN A 11 9.22 9.15 24.40
N ILE A 12 9.37 8.93 25.71
CA ILE A 12 9.58 7.60 26.29
C ILE A 12 8.34 6.71 26.06
N ILE A 13 7.13 7.23 26.26
CA ILE A 13 5.89 6.50 25.97
C ILE A 13 5.82 6.10 24.49
N LYS A 14 6.13 7.02 23.57
CA LYS A 14 6.18 6.74 22.14
C LYS A 14 7.19 5.64 21.82
N GLU A 15 8.40 5.74 22.35
CA GLU A 15 9.47 4.77 22.14
C GLU A 15 9.08 3.37 22.64
N VAL A 16 8.51 3.28 23.85
CA VAL A 16 8.04 2.01 24.43
C VAL A 16 6.84 1.46 23.67
N ALA A 17 5.88 2.30 23.25
CA ALA A 17 4.73 1.87 22.47
C ALA A 17 5.14 1.35 21.09
N MET A 18 6.10 2.00 20.42
CA MET A 18 6.66 1.53 19.14
C MET A 18 7.39 0.20 19.31
N ARG A 19 8.24 0.07 20.34
CA ARG A 19 8.90 -1.22 20.65
C ARG A 19 7.87 -2.31 20.94
N ARG A 20 6.81 -1.99 21.70
CA ARG A 20 5.74 -2.95 22.00
C ARG A 20 4.98 -3.38 20.76
N ARG A 21 4.70 -2.49 19.81
CA ARG A 21 4.09 -2.87 18.53
C ARG A 21 4.96 -3.83 17.74
N LEU A 22 6.28 -3.60 17.73
CA LEU A 22 7.24 -4.51 17.08
C LEU A 22 7.36 -5.87 17.82
N THR A 23 7.16 -5.91 19.14
CA THR A 23 7.23 -7.17 19.92
C THR A 23 5.88 -7.86 20.10
N SER A 24 4.76 -7.14 19.95
CA SER A 24 3.40 -7.69 19.99
C SER A 24 2.98 -8.26 18.64
N ASP A 25 3.91 -8.33 17.69
CA ASP A 25 3.86 -9.14 16.47
C ASP A 25 3.94 -10.65 16.83
N GLY A 26 3.01 -11.09 17.69
CA GLY A 26 2.64 -12.48 17.84
C GLY A 26 1.46 -12.86 16.94
N ASP A 27 0.89 -11.89 16.21
CA ASP A 27 -0.13 -12.14 15.20
C ASP A 27 0.55 -12.27 13.82
N PRO A 28 0.58 -13.48 13.23
CA PRO A 28 1.14 -13.71 11.90
C PRO A 28 0.54 -12.79 10.83
N MET A 29 -0.72 -12.36 10.99
CA MET A 29 -1.42 -11.49 10.06
C MET A 29 -0.89 -10.05 10.12
N ALA A 30 -0.54 -9.54 11.31
CA ALA A 30 0.00 -8.19 11.47
C ALA A 30 1.41 -8.08 10.83
N CYS A 31 2.24 -9.12 10.99
CA CYS A 31 3.51 -9.24 10.29
C CYS A 31 3.30 -9.24 8.77
N HIS A 32 2.36 -10.04 8.29
CA HIS A 32 2.09 -10.17 6.85
C HIS A 32 1.61 -8.87 6.22
N ILE A 33 0.69 -8.15 6.86
CA ILE A 33 0.22 -6.83 6.40
C ILE A 33 1.37 -5.83 6.35
N SER A 34 2.24 -5.82 7.36
CA SER A 34 3.39 -4.91 7.41
C SER A 34 4.35 -5.18 6.24
N GLN A 35 4.66 -6.45 5.97
CA GLN A 35 5.48 -6.86 4.82
C GLN A 35 4.86 -6.45 3.48
N LEU A 36 3.53 -6.62 3.31
CA LEU A 36 2.83 -6.18 2.10
C LEU A 36 2.95 -4.66 1.89
N LEU A 37 2.78 -3.88 2.95
CA LEU A 37 2.89 -2.42 2.87
C LEU A 37 4.32 -1.95 2.55
N GLU A 38 5.33 -2.59 3.14
CA GLU A 38 6.73 -2.30 2.83
C GLU A 38 7.09 -2.66 1.38
N SER A 39 6.69 -3.85 0.92
CA SER A 39 6.92 -4.31 -0.46
C SER A 39 6.28 -3.42 -1.53
N ARG A 40 5.15 -2.77 -1.21
CA ARG A 40 4.42 -1.90 -2.14
C ARG A 40 5.18 -0.62 -2.48
N ASN A 41 6.13 -0.19 -1.65
CA ASN A 41 6.99 0.95 -1.95
C ASN A 41 8.08 0.63 -3.00
N HIS A 42 8.24 -0.63 -3.39
CA HIS A 42 9.17 -1.09 -4.42
C HIS A 42 8.51 -1.46 -5.75
N VAL A 43 7.18 -1.30 -5.88
CA VAL A 43 6.52 -1.49 -7.17
C VAL A 43 6.72 -0.22 -7.99
N GLU A 44 7.78 -0.27 -8.79
CA GLU A 44 8.03 0.63 -9.92
C GLU A 44 6.74 0.87 -10.70
N GLN A 45 6.58 2.12 -11.14
CA GLN A 45 5.57 2.63 -12.07
C GLN A 45 4.66 1.54 -12.62
N ARG A 46 3.42 1.52 -12.14
CA ARG A 46 2.32 0.72 -12.70
C ARG A 46 2.24 1.05 -14.19
N SER A 47 2.96 0.29 -15.00
CA SER A 47 2.88 0.36 -16.46
C SER A 47 1.41 0.26 -16.78
N GLU A 48 0.89 1.24 -17.52
CA GLU A 48 -0.51 1.36 -17.87
C GLU A 48 -1.04 -0.03 -18.22
N GLN A 49 -1.83 -0.59 -17.31
CA GLN A 49 -2.46 -1.89 -17.50
C GLN A 49 -3.48 -1.68 -18.60
N ARG A 50 -3.03 -1.77 -19.85
CA ARG A 50 -3.88 -1.72 -21.02
C ARG A 50 -4.77 -2.95 -20.91
N PHE A 51 -6.01 -2.73 -20.48
CA PHE A 51 -6.99 -3.79 -20.29
C PHE A 51 -7.11 -4.53 -21.62
N THR A 52 -6.56 -5.74 -21.66
CA THR A 52 -6.32 -6.47 -22.92
C THR A 52 -7.61 -6.81 -23.66
N ASN A 53 -8.77 -6.72 -22.98
CA ASN A 53 -10.02 -7.26 -23.48
C ASN A 53 -11.09 -6.19 -23.77
N CYS A 54 -11.20 -5.14 -22.95
CA CYS A 54 -12.16 -4.04 -23.14
C CYS A 54 -11.60 -2.72 -22.60
N HIS A 55 -11.82 -1.61 -23.30
CA HIS A 55 -11.49 -0.26 -22.84
C HIS A 55 -12.66 0.70 -23.11
N TYR A 56 -12.74 1.79 -22.37
CA TYR A 56 -13.71 2.85 -22.65
C TYR A 56 -13.15 3.77 -23.74
N ASP A 57 -13.90 3.92 -24.83
CA ASP A 57 -13.61 4.84 -25.93
C ASP A 57 -14.41 6.13 -25.72
N PRO A 58 -13.74 7.27 -25.41
CA PRO A 58 -14.39 8.55 -25.21
C PRO A 58 -15.01 9.14 -26.48
N ASP A 59 -14.47 8.81 -27.66
CA ASP A 59 -14.95 9.34 -28.94
C ASP A 59 -16.28 8.67 -29.33
N ILE A 60 -16.45 7.40 -28.95
CA ILE A 60 -17.70 6.65 -29.14
C ILE A 60 -18.64 6.80 -27.91
N GLY A 61 -18.10 7.18 -26.76
CA GLY A 61 -18.85 7.31 -25.49
C GLY A 61 -19.26 5.96 -24.90
N GLY A 62 -18.45 4.91 -25.09
CA GLY A 62 -18.84 3.54 -24.73
C GLY A 62 -17.66 2.60 -24.48
N TRP A 63 -17.96 1.41 -23.94
CA TRP A 63 -16.95 0.36 -23.76
C TRP A 63 -16.80 -0.45 -25.05
N VAL A 64 -15.57 -0.51 -25.56
CA VAL A 64 -15.19 -1.24 -26.78
C VAL A 64 -14.31 -2.42 -26.40
N SER A 65 -14.51 -3.55 -27.07
CA SER A 65 -13.68 -4.72 -26.89
C SER A 65 -12.74 -4.92 -28.08
N ASN A 66 -11.45 -5.09 -27.77
CA ASN A 66 -10.39 -5.26 -28.78
C ASN A 66 -10.52 -6.58 -29.56
N LEU A 67 -11.39 -7.50 -29.11
CA LEU A 67 -11.67 -8.78 -29.78
C LEU A 67 -12.59 -8.64 -31.00
N TRP A 68 -13.32 -7.53 -31.12
CA TRP A 68 -14.25 -7.29 -32.22
C TRP A 68 -13.54 -6.72 -33.46
N ASP A 69 -12.27 -6.33 -33.30
CA ASP A 69 -11.41 -5.81 -34.37
C ASP A 69 -10.69 -6.92 -35.16
N VAL A 70 -11.10 -8.19 -34.99
CA VAL A 70 -10.65 -9.28 -35.88
C VAL A 70 -11.41 -9.18 -37.21
N LYS A 71 -11.14 -8.12 -37.97
CA LYS A 71 -11.43 -8.07 -39.41
C LYS A 71 -10.13 -8.40 -40.15
N LYS A 72 -10.03 -9.66 -40.56
CA LYS A 72 -9.12 -10.11 -41.60
C LYS A 72 -9.80 -9.93 -42.95
#